data_AF-G3NPI4-F1
#
_entry.id   AF-G3NPI4-F1
#
_cell.length_a   1.000
_cell.length_b   1.000
_cell.length_c   1.000
_cell.angle_alpha   90.00
_cell.angle_beta   90.00
_cell.angle_gamma   90.00
#
_symmetry.space_group_name_H-M   'P 1'
#
loop_
_entity.id
_entity.type
_entity.pdbx_description
1 polymer ?
#
loop_
_entity_poly.entity_id
_entity_poly.type
_entity_poly.pdbx_seq_one_letter_code
_entity_poly.pdbx_strand_id
1 'polypeptide(L)'
;MCRLLDVLLASLSRFLFAVHGVVTVWRVVAVKEEPLYWLLLTGVALLGVEMAVTLKCTRNAEWKWFSPMVFLYLSTVIPSIWFLELSLLQSKLPVNNSSGPELHPLARIPIAAAIVELEPENWVAGLEQTMLIVLVLGRWLMPKGDMSRDQLSQLLMVYVGLGADILDIFDTFKEPEVQTNQTVVYMGLGLFSWALMQFPLVLTQTQQGEPPQGGENCVARLPAPPVTSASCCSNEVWSLLLTVGLQDGPFLIYRLYLMLQEQVLNQLMIFFTCKNILIVLLELYRIFVVQCEQRFGDSELGRAAELSYRH
;
A
#
# COMPACT_ATOMS: atom_id res chain seq x y z
N MET A 1 7.12 22.70 23.68
CA MET A 1 5.86 22.72 22.93
C MET A 1 5.83 21.68 21.80
N CYS A 2 6.91 21.55 21.00
CA CYS A 2 6.97 20.58 19.88
C CYS A 2 6.77 19.11 20.30
N ARG A 3 7.48 18.63 21.34
CA ARG A 3 7.39 17.20 21.74
C ARG A 3 6.00 16.75 22.20
N LEU A 4 5.23 17.63 22.85
CA LEU A 4 3.86 17.31 23.28
C LEU A 4 2.93 17.20 22.06
N LEU A 5 3.09 18.11 21.10
CA LEU A 5 2.34 18.08 19.85
C LEU A 5 2.67 16.82 19.03
N ASP A 6 3.95 16.44 18.95
CA ASP A 6 4.38 15.23 18.24
C ASP A 6 3.79 13.95 18.87
N VAL A 7 3.76 13.88 20.20
CA VAL A 7 3.13 12.76 20.92
C VAL A 7 1.60 12.76 20.70
N LEU A 8 0.95 13.93 20.73
CA LEU A 8 -0.48 14.04 20.49
C LEU A 8 -0.83 13.62 19.06
N LEU A 9 -0.10 14.11 18.07
CA LEU A 9 -0.25 13.75 16.65
C LEU A 9 0.00 12.25 16.41
N ALA A 10 1.04 11.68 17.02
CA ALA A 10 1.33 10.26 16.98
C ALA A 10 0.25 9.41 17.68
N SER A 11 -0.39 9.93 18.73
CA SER A 11 -1.52 9.26 19.38
C SER A 11 -2.80 9.34 18.55
N LEU A 12 -3.05 10.47 17.89
CA LEU A 12 -4.22 10.71 17.07
C LEU A 12 -4.24 9.83 15.83
N SER A 13 -3.10 9.64 15.16
CA SER A 13 -3.00 8.73 14.03
C SER A 13 -3.31 7.27 14.42
N ARG A 14 -2.87 6.83 15.61
CA ARG A 14 -3.15 5.47 16.12
C ARG A 14 -4.59 5.30 16.52
N PHE A 15 -5.17 6.33 17.13
CA PHE A 15 -6.59 6.36 17.42
C PHE A 15 -7.42 6.24 16.14
N LEU A 16 -7.04 6.94 15.07
CA LEU A 16 -7.71 6.84 13.76
C LEU A 16 -7.68 5.40 13.21
N PHE A 17 -6.51 4.75 13.21
CA PHE A 17 -6.35 3.35 12.80
C PHE A 17 -7.13 2.38 13.69
N ALA A 18 -7.14 2.61 15.00
CA ALA A 18 -7.87 1.77 15.93
C ALA A 18 -9.39 1.87 15.71
N VAL A 19 -9.93 3.08 15.53
CA VAL A 19 -11.36 3.30 15.27
C VAL A 19 -11.78 2.61 13.98
N HIS A 20 -11.09 2.87 12.86
CA HIS A 20 -11.42 2.24 11.58
C HIS A 20 -11.26 0.71 11.64
N GLY A 21 -10.16 0.22 12.24
CA GLY A 21 -9.93 -1.21 12.41
C GLY A 21 -11.01 -1.90 13.25
N VAL A 22 -11.45 -1.29 14.35
CA VAL A 22 -12.54 -1.83 15.19
C VAL A 22 -13.86 -1.86 14.43
N VAL A 23 -14.21 -0.79 13.71
CA VAL A 23 -15.44 -0.73 12.90
C VAL A 23 -15.42 -1.80 11.82
N THR A 24 -14.28 -2.00 11.15
CA THR A 24 -14.11 -3.02 10.10
C THR A 24 -14.28 -4.43 10.67
N VAL A 25 -13.63 -4.76 11.79
CA VAL A 25 -13.77 -6.10 12.42
C VAL A 25 -15.17 -6.31 12.96
N TRP A 26 -15.78 -5.29 13.58
CA TRP A 26 -17.17 -5.37 14.03
C TRP A 26 -18.11 -5.70 12.87
N ARG A 27 -17.90 -5.09 11.69
CA ARG A 27 -18.69 -5.40 10.50
C ARG A 27 -18.49 -6.84 10.03
N VAL A 28 -17.26 -7.37 10.05
CA VAL A 28 -17.00 -8.79 9.73
C VAL A 28 -17.77 -9.72 10.67
N VAL A 29 -17.67 -9.48 11.98
CA VAL A 29 -18.37 -10.30 12.99
C VAL A 29 -19.89 -10.21 12.81
N ALA A 30 -20.42 -9.03 12.50
CA ALA A 30 -21.85 -8.84 12.25
C ALA A 30 -22.33 -9.57 10.99
N VAL A 31 -21.50 -9.70 9.96
CA VAL A 31 -21.85 -10.40 8.71
C VAL A 31 -21.64 -11.91 8.81
N LYS A 32 -20.57 -12.35 9.47
CA LYS A 32 -20.24 -13.78 9.60
C LYS A 32 -20.93 -14.47 10.78
N GLU A 33 -21.43 -13.71 11.75
CA GLU A 33 -22.08 -14.18 12.98
C GLU A 33 -21.23 -15.13 13.86
N GLU A 34 -19.93 -15.25 13.56
CA GLU A 34 -19.01 -16.10 14.32
C GLU A 34 -18.07 -15.28 15.23
N PRO A 35 -17.92 -15.65 16.51
CA PRO A 35 -17.10 -14.89 17.45
C PRO A 35 -15.59 -15.02 17.20
N LEU A 36 -15.14 -16.01 16.42
CA LEU A 36 -13.72 -16.22 16.13
C LEU A 36 -13.10 -15.02 15.38
N TYR A 37 -13.89 -14.30 14.59
CA TYR A 37 -13.41 -13.14 13.84
C TYR A 37 -12.99 -11.95 14.71
N TRP A 38 -13.36 -11.92 16.00
CA TRP A 38 -12.80 -10.96 16.96
C TRP A 38 -11.28 -11.07 17.12
N LEU A 39 -10.67 -12.22 16.77
CA LEU A 39 -9.22 -12.38 16.76
C LEU A 39 -8.52 -11.38 15.84
N LEU A 40 -9.21 -10.87 14.81
CA LEU A 40 -8.67 -9.84 13.91
C LEU A 40 -8.33 -8.53 14.64
N LEU A 41 -8.95 -8.25 15.80
CA LEU A 41 -8.59 -7.12 16.66
C LEU A 41 -7.18 -7.22 17.27
N THR A 42 -6.52 -8.38 17.17
CA THR A 42 -5.15 -8.55 17.68
C THR A 42 -4.19 -7.52 17.09
N GLY A 43 -4.29 -7.23 15.78
CA GLY A 43 -3.46 -6.19 15.14
C GLY A 43 -3.70 -4.79 15.73
N VAL A 44 -4.97 -4.44 15.97
CA VAL A 44 -5.35 -3.19 16.64
C VAL A 44 -4.85 -3.14 18.09
N ALA A 45 -4.97 -4.23 18.85
CA ALA A 45 -4.45 -4.32 20.21
C ALA A 45 -2.93 -4.12 20.26
N LEU A 46 -2.21 -4.66 19.27
CA LEU A 46 -0.76 -4.48 19.13
C LEU A 46 -0.36 -3.03 18.79
N LEU A 47 -1.26 -2.18 18.27
CA LEU A 47 -0.97 -0.75 18.06
C LEU A 47 -0.63 -0.03 19.37
N GLY A 48 -1.24 -0.44 20.50
CA GLY A 48 -0.92 0.14 21.81
C GLY A 48 0.49 -0.24 22.28
N VAL A 49 0.90 -1.49 22.03
CA VAL A 49 2.25 -1.98 22.33
C VAL A 49 3.26 -1.29 21.43
N GLU A 50 2.98 -1.21 20.12
CA GLU A 50 3.80 -0.51 19.14
C GLU A 50 3.98 0.96 19.52
N MET A 51 2.93 1.66 19.98
CA MET A 51 3.05 3.04 20.45
C MET A 51 4.05 3.16 21.59
N ALA A 52 3.96 2.28 22.59
CA ALA A 52 4.88 2.28 23.72
C ALA A 52 6.33 1.99 23.30
N VAL A 53 6.53 1.08 22.33
CA VAL A 53 7.84 0.78 21.76
C VAL A 53 8.37 1.97 20.98
N THR A 54 7.57 2.58 20.11
CA THR A 54 7.97 3.72 19.29
C THR A 54 8.37 4.93 20.15
N LEU A 55 7.61 5.25 21.20
CA LEU A 55 7.97 6.33 22.12
C LEU A 55 9.26 6.07 22.93
N LYS A 56 9.62 4.81 23.16
CA LYS A 56 10.85 4.42 23.88
C LYS A 56 12.06 4.30 22.96
N CYS A 57 11.89 3.73 21.78
CA CYS A 57 12.99 3.29 20.91
C CYS A 57 13.34 4.31 19.83
N THR A 58 12.43 5.21 19.45
CA THR A 58 12.72 6.21 18.42
C THR A 58 12.74 7.62 19.02
N ARG A 59 13.80 8.38 18.71
CA ARG A 59 13.97 9.75 19.21
C ARG A 59 12.94 10.72 18.61
N ASN A 60 12.50 10.44 17.39
CA ASN A 60 11.58 11.27 16.59
C ASN A 60 10.21 10.61 16.33
N ALA A 61 9.86 9.54 17.06
CA ALA A 61 8.59 8.82 16.91
C ALA A 61 8.31 8.22 15.51
N GLU A 62 9.34 8.02 14.68
CA GLU A 62 9.24 7.47 13.32
C GLU A 62 10.32 6.43 13.04
N TRP A 63 9.96 5.41 12.25
CA TRP A 63 10.85 4.35 11.75
C TRP A 63 11.28 4.67 10.31
N LYS A 64 12.57 4.49 10.00
CA LYS A 64 13.16 4.98 8.73
C LYS A 64 12.68 4.26 7.47
N TRP A 65 12.43 2.95 7.55
CA TRP A 65 12.27 2.10 6.36
C TRP A 65 10.93 1.38 6.31
N PHE A 66 10.37 1.10 7.48
CA PHE A 66 9.16 0.30 7.64
C PHE A 66 8.31 0.92 8.74
N SER A 67 7.02 1.11 8.50
CA SER A 67 6.06 1.61 9.48
C SER A 67 5.33 0.46 10.16
N PRO A 68 5.71 0.07 11.40
CA PRO A 68 5.09 -1.06 12.09
C PRO A 68 3.62 -0.79 12.40
N MET A 69 3.29 0.47 12.68
CA MET A 69 1.92 0.92 12.94
C MET A 69 1.00 0.69 11.74
N VAL A 70 1.42 1.10 10.54
CA VAL A 70 0.63 0.89 9.30
C VAL A 70 0.50 -0.60 9.02
N PHE A 71 1.59 -1.37 9.19
CA PHE A 71 1.56 -2.80 8.98
C PHE A 71 0.61 -3.53 9.94
N LEU A 72 0.62 -3.20 11.23
CA LEU A 72 -0.30 -3.79 12.22
C LEU A 72 -1.75 -3.45 11.91
N TYR A 73 -2.04 -2.21 11.50
CA TYR A 73 -3.36 -1.81 11.04
C TYR A 73 -3.80 -2.63 9.80
N LEU A 74 -2.94 -2.72 8.78
CA LEU A 74 -3.22 -3.50 7.57
C LEU A 74 -3.41 -4.99 7.86
N SER A 75 -2.66 -5.55 8.82
CA SER A 75 -2.83 -6.95 9.25
C SER A 75 -4.21 -7.24 9.86
N THR A 76 -4.92 -6.20 10.32
CA THR A 76 -6.32 -6.31 10.74
C THR A 76 -7.28 -6.05 9.57
N VAL A 77 -7.07 -4.97 8.80
CA VAL A 77 -8.05 -4.52 7.80
C VAL A 77 -8.05 -5.38 6.53
N ILE A 78 -6.88 -5.81 6.03
CA ILE A 78 -6.78 -6.66 4.83
C ILE A 78 -7.62 -7.94 4.97
N PRO A 79 -7.39 -8.80 5.98
CA PRO A 79 -8.21 -10.01 6.14
C PRO A 79 -9.67 -9.69 6.40
N SER A 80 -9.98 -8.56 7.05
CA SER A 80 -11.36 -8.14 7.26
C SER A 80 -12.09 -7.84 5.94
N ILE A 81 -11.46 -7.07 5.04
CA ILE A 81 -12.00 -6.77 3.71
C ILE A 81 -12.14 -8.05 2.89
N TRP A 82 -11.16 -8.96 2.94
CA TRP A 82 -11.28 -10.28 2.32
C TRP A 82 -12.54 -11.03 2.76
N PHE A 83 -12.80 -11.10 4.07
CA PHE A 83 -13.99 -11.80 4.56
C PHE A 83 -15.29 -11.14 4.11
N LEU A 84 -15.33 -9.81 4.03
CA LEU A 84 -16.50 -9.07 3.57
C LEU A 84 -16.75 -9.30 2.07
N GLU A 85 -15.74 -9.12 1.23
CA GLU A 85 -15.83 -9.33 -0.22
C GLU A 85 -16.18 -10.78 -0.57
N LEU A 86 -15.56 -11.76 0.10
CA LEU A 86 -15.91 -13.16 -0.11
C LEU A 86 -17.34 -13.48 0.33
N SER A 87 -17.88 -12.79 1.33
CA SER A 87 -19.30 -12.92 1.73
C SER A 87 -20.24 -12.34 0.67
N LEU A 88 -19.89 -11.19 0.09
CA LEU A 88 -20.63 -10.60 -1.02
C LEU A 88 -20.62 -11.54 -2.23
N LEU A 89 -19.45 -12.07 -2.61
CA LEU A 89 -19.34 -13.05 -3.68
C LEU A 89 -20.20 -14.29 -3.43
N GLN A 90 -20.19 -14.83 -2.21
CA GLN A 90 -21.05 -15.96 -1.83
C GLN A 90 -22.54 -15.63 -1.97
N SER A 91 -22.95 -14.41 -1.62
CA SER A 91 -24.35 -13.98 -1.75
C SER A 91 -24.82 -13.85 -3.21
N LYS A 92 -23.90 -13.61 -4.15
CA LYS A 92 -24.19 -13.49 -5.59
C LYS A 92 -24.23 -14.82 -6.34
N LEU A 93 -23.71 -15.90 -5.74
CA LEU A 93 -23.71 -17.22 -6.35
C LEU A 93 -25.10 -17.87 -6.22
N PRO A 94 -25.62 -18.52 -7.27
CA PRO A 94 -26.92 -19.19 -7.21
C PRO A 94 -26.87 -20.35 -6.22
N VAL A 95 -27.54 -20.21 -5.08
CA VAL A 95 -27.72 -21.28 -4.10
C VAL A 95 -28.67 -22.33 -4.67
N ASN A 96 -28.17 -23.55 -4.86
CA ASN A 96 -29.03 -24.70 -5.15
C ASN A 96 -29.73 -25.11 -3.83
N ASN A 97 -30.98 -24.64 -3.66
CA ASN A 97 -31.98 -24.93 -2.62
C ASN A 97 -31.56 -25.75 -1.38
N SER A 98 -31.60 -25.13 -0.20
CA SER A 98 -32.27 -25.69 1.00
C SER A 98 -32.43 -24.66 2.14
N SER A 99 -33.69 -24.29 2.38
CA SER A 99 -34.35 -23.96 3.67
C SER A 99 -33.56 -23.43 4.88
N GLY A 100 -33.91 -22.22 5.33
CA GLY A 100 -33.72 -21.77 6.73
C GLY A 100 -34.23 -20.34 6.96
N PRO A 101 -34.93 -20.03 8.06
CA PRO A 101 -35.94 -18.97 8.12
C PRO A 101 -35.38 -17.56 8.41
N GLU A 102 -36.03 -16.55 7.83
CA GLU A 102 -35.92 -15.16 8.28
C GLU A 102 -36.36 -15.03 9.75
N LEU A 103 -35.53 -14.40 10.59
CA LEU A 103 -35.99 -13.80 11.85
C LEU A 103 -35.07 -12.67 12.32
N HIS A 104 -35.41 -11.43 11.94
CA HIS A 104 -35.13 -10.24 12.76
C HIS A 104 -35.81 -10.43 14.12
N PRO A 105 -35.10 -10.28 15.27
CA PRO A 105 -35.23 -8.99 15.96
C PRO A 105 -34.06 -8.67 16.90
N LEU A 106 -33.28 -7.60 16.64
CA LEU A 106 -32.64 -6.80 17.70
C LEU A 106 -32.02 -5.50 17.15
N ALA A 107 -32.87 -4.53 16.76
CA ALA A 107 -32.44 -3.17 16.49
C ALA A 107 -33.31 -2.19 17.29
N ARG A 108 -33.00 -2.00 18.57
CA ARG A 108 -33.64 -1.00 19.44
C ARG A 108 -32.73 0.20 19.69
N ILE A 109 -32.00 0.64 18.66
CA ILE A 109 -31.36 1.97 18.62
C ILE A 109 -31.55 2.51 17.19
N PRO A 110 -32.31 3.59 16.98
CA PRO A 110 -32.68 4.07 15.64
C PRO A 110 -31.48 4.49 14.78
N ILE A 111 -30.37 4.88 15.40
CA ILE A 111 -29.12 5.23 14.70
C ILE A 111 -28.38 3.96 14.23
N ALA A 112 -28.34 2.91 15.06
CA ALA A 112 -27.71 1.64 14.69
C ALA A 112 -28.53 0.91 13.60
N ALA A 113 -29.85 1.00 13.65
CA ALA A 113 -30.74 0.45 12.62
C ALA A 113 -30.52 1.11 11.25
N ALA A 114 -30.47 2.45 11.19
CA ALA A 114 -30.25 3.19 9.95
C ALA A 114 -28.84 2.99 9.36
N ILE A 115 -27.84 2.77 10.22
CA ILE A 115 -26.48 2.36 9.83
C ILE A 115 -26.53 0.92 9.27
N VAL A 116 -27.23 0.00 9.94
CA VAL A 116 -27.34 -1.40 9.50
C VAL A 116 -28.17 -1.59 8.22
N GLU A 117 -29.09 -0.68 7.91
CA GLU A 117 -29.96 -0.70 6.71
C GLU A 117 -29.29 -0.25 5.39
N LEU A 118 -28.04 0.23 5.42
CA LEU A 118 -27.27 0.42 4.19
C LEU A 118 -27.03 -0.94 3.52
N GLU A 119 -27.23 -1.02 2.20
CA GLU A 119 -26.95 -2.23 1.43
C GLU A 119 -25.54 -2.76 1.73
N PRO A 120 -25.35 -4.09 1.88
CA PRO A 120 -24.07 -4.68 2.24
C PRO A 120 -22.91 -4.19 1.37
N GLU A 121 -23.14 -4.01 0.07
CA GLU A 121 -22.15 -3.51 -0.89
C GLU A 121 -21.68 -2.08 -0.58
N ASN A 122 -22.59 -1.20 -0.17
CA ASN A 122 -22.27 0.19 0.19
C ASN A 122 -21.40 0.26 1.46
N TRP A 123 -21.61 -0.68 2.39
CA TRP A 123 -20.76 -0.81 3.57
C TRP A 123 -19.34 -1.23 3.24
N VAL A 124 -19.19 -2.26 2.40
CA VAL A 124 -17.86 -2.78 2.05
C VAL A 124 -17.08 -1.73 1.26
N ALA A 125 -17.69 -1.12 0.24
CA ALA A 125 -17.10 -0.01 -0.50
C ALA A 125 -16.74 1.18 0.42
N GLY A 126 -17.60 1.51 1.38
CA GLY A 126 -17.32 2.55 2.38
C GLY A 126 -16.09 2.23 3.23
N LEU A 127 -15.93 0.97 3.66
CA LEU A 127 -14.76 0.53 4.45
C LEU A 127 -13.47 0.55 3.62
N GLU A 128 -13.53 0.15 2.36
CA GLU A 128 -12.41 0.18 1.40
C GLU A 128 -11.93 1.63 1.13
N GLN A 129 -12.88 2.52 0.81
CA GLN A 129 -12.59 3.93 0.53
C GLN A 129 -12.04 4.64 1.77
N THR A 130 -12.68 4.43 2.93
CA THR A 130 -12.23 5.05 4.18
C THR A 130 -10.90 4.50 4.64
N MET A 131 -10.56 3.23 4.37
CA MET A 131 -9.25 2.66 4.69
C MET A 131 -8.12 3.47 4.03
N LEU A 132 -8.25 3.81 2.74
CA LEU A 132 -7.22 4.58 2.03
C LEU A 132 -7.12 6.02 2.52
N ILE A 133 -8.26 6.66 2.80
CA ILE A 133 -8.29 8.00 3.41
C ILE A 133 -7.56 7.96 4.75
N VAL A 134 -7.86 6.95 5.57
CA VAL A 134 -7.25 6.75 6.89
C VAL A 134 -5.74 6.50 6.76
N LEU A 135 -5.27 5.75 5.77
CA LEU A 135 -3.83 5.55 5.51
C LEU A 135 -3.11 6.87 5.17
N VAL A 136 -3.70 7.69 4.29
CA VAL A 136 -3.15 9.00 3.90
C VAL A 136 -3.15 9.96 5.09
N LEU A 137 -4.27 10.10 5.80
CA LEU A 137 -4.37 10.96 6.97
C LEU A 137 -3.48 10.48 8.12
N GLY A 138 -3.41 9.16 8.34
CA GLY A 138 -2.54 8.55 9.33
C GLY A 138 -1.08 8.91 9.07
N ARG A 139 -0.61 8.80 7.83
CA ARG A 139 0.75 9.23 7.44
C ARG A 139 0.95 10.74 7.60
N TRP A 140 -0.04 11.55 7.26
CA TRP A 140 0.06 13.01 7.39
C TRP A 140 0.14 13.47 8.84
N LEU A 141 -0.60 12.81 9.73
CA LEU A 141 -0.63 13.08 11.17
C LEU A 141 0.62 12.57 11.89
N MET A 142 1.36 11.60 11.34
CA MET A 142 2.59 11.13 11.99
C MET A 142 3.65 12.24 12.03
N PRO A 143 4.46 12.32 13.11
CA PRO A 143 5.64 13.18 13.13
C PRO A 143 6.53 12.90 11.91
N LYS A 144 6.99 13.97 11.24
CA LYS A 144 7.78 13.92 10.00
C LYS A 144 9.16 13.29 10.12
N GLY A 145 9.63 13.05 11.34
CA GLY A 145 11.00 12.64 11.59
C GLY A 145 12.00 13.59 10.92
N ASP A 146 12.88 13.02 10.09
CA ASP A 146 13.94 13.73 9.38
C ASP A 146 13.51 14.22 7.98
N MET A 147 12.26 13.96 7.57
CA MET A 147 11.75 14.28 6.24
C MET A 147 11.32 15.75 6.11
N SER A 148 11.63 16.36 4.96
CA SER A 148 11.22 17.73 4.67
C SER A 148 9.70 17.85 4.50
N ARG A 149 9.17 19.09 4.55
CA ARG A 149 7.73 19.30 4.35
C ARG A 149 7.30 18.98 2.91
N ASP A 150 8.17 19.23 1.95
CA ASP A 150 7.92 18.99 0.53
C ASP A 150 7.94 17.49 0.23
N GLN A 151 8.91 16.76 0.80
CA GLN A 151 8.97 15.30 0.70
C GLN A 151 7.72 14.64 1.29
N LEU A 152 7.24 15.07 2.46
CA LEU A 152 5.96 14.53 2.98
C LEU A 152 4.81 14.83 2.03
N SER A 153 4.73 16.04 1.46
CA SER A 153 3.65 16.41 0.55
C SER A 153 3.66 15.56 -0.72
N GLN A 154 4.84 15.29 -1.29
CA GLN A 154 5.00 14.40 -2.44
C GLN A 154 4.60 12.97 -2.08
N LEU A 155 5.02 12.47 -0.92
CA LEU A 155 4.66 11.14 -0.45
C LEU A 155 3.15 10.96 -0.29
N LEU A 156 2.47 11.93 0.33
CA LEU A 156 1.01 11.89 0.50
C LEU A 156 0.29 11.91 -0.85
N MET A 157 0.78 12.69 -1.82
CA MET A 157 0.23 12.70 -3.18
C MET A 157 0.38 11.34 -3.86
N VAL A 158 1.54 10.70 -3.71
CA VAL A 158 1.74 9.33 -4.20
C VAL A 158 0.74 8.39 -3.53
N TYR A 159 0.60 8.41 -2.20
CA TYR A 159 -0.35 7.56 -1.48
C TYR A 159 -1.81 7.72 -1.95
N VAL A 160 -2.22 8.94 -2.31
CA VAL A 160 -3.54 9.19 -2.91
C VAL A 160 -3.67 8.52 -4.27
N GLY A 161 -2.64 8.62 -5.13
CA GLY A 161 -2.58 7.92 -6.41
C GLY A 161 -2.63 6.39 -6.26
N LEU A 162 -1.82 5.85 -5.36
CA LEU A 162 -1.83 4.42 -5.00
C LEU A 162 -3.22 3.95 -4.60
N GLY A 163 -3.88 4.70 -3.72
CA GLY A 163 -5.21 4.39 -3.25
C GLY A 163 -6.25 4.41 -4.38
N ALA A 164 -6.18 5.38 -5.28
CA ALA A 164 -7.10 5.45 -6.41
C ALA A 164 -6.98 4.23 -7.34
N ASP A 165 -5.75 3.82 -7.67
CA ASP A 165 -5.55 2.62 -8.49
C ASP A 165 -6.03 1.36 -7.75
N ILE A 166 -5.85 1.27 -6.42
CA ILE A 166 -6.35 0.15 -5.61
C ILE A 166 -7.89 0.08 -5.62
N LEU A 167 -8.59 1.22 -5.46
CA LEU A 167 -10.06 1.24 -5.46
C LEU A 167 -10.66 0.82 -6.81
N ASP A 168 -9.96 1.13 -7.90
CA ASP A 168 -10.40 0.73 -9.24
C ASP A 168 -10.48 -0.80 -9.40
N ILE A 169 -9.63 -1.57 -8.68
CA ILE A 169 -9.75 -3.04 -8.64
C ILE A 169 -11.08 -3.47 -8.01
N PHE A 170 -11.53 -2.81 -6.95
CA PHE A 170 -12.80 -3.16 -6.31
C PHE A 170 -14.01 -2.78 -7.17
N ASP A 171 -13.93 -1.70 -7.93
CA ASP A 171 -14.96 -1.37 -8.92
C ASP A 171 -15.04 -2.42 -10.04
N THR A 172 -13.91 -3.06 -10.38
CA THR A 172 -13.88 -4.18 -11.32
C THR A 172 -14.70 -5.38 -10.84
N PHE A 173 -14.75 -5.65 -9.53
CA PHE A 173 -15.53 -6.77 -8.98
C PHE A 173 -17.03 -6.58 -9.14
N LYS A 174 -17.49 -5.35 -9.41
CA LYS A 174 -18.90 -5.02 -9.60
C LYS A 174 -19.35 -5.23 -11.04
N GLU A 175 -18.43 -5.48 -11.97
CA GLU A 175 -18.76 -5.72 -13.37
C GLU A 175 -19.54 -7.06 -13.51
N PRO A 176 -20.65 -7.07 -14.26
CA PRO A 176 -21.58 -8.20 -14.30
C PRO A 176 -20.94 -9.49 -14.85
N GLU A 177 -19.91 -9.37 -15.69
CA GLU A 177 -19.18 -10.48 -16.29
C GLU A 177 -18.34 -11.24 -15.25
N VAL A 178 -17.83 -10.56 -14.22
CA VAL A 178 -16.85 -11.13 -13.27
C VAL A 178 -17.32 -11.16 -11.81
N GLN A 179 -18.43 -10.50 -11.47
CA GLN A 179 -18.94 -10.46 -10.09
C GLN A 179 -19.30 -11.82 -9.46
N THR A 180 -19.40 -12.88 -10.28
CA THR A 180 -19.61 -14.27 -9.81
C THR A 180 -18.38 -15.16 -10.00
N ASN A 181 -17.33 -14.68 -10.68
CA ASN A 181 -16.12 -15.44 -10.94
C ASN A 181 -15.19 -15.37 -9.73
N GLN A 182 -15.15 -16.46 -8.95
CA GLN A 182 -14.36 -16.53 -7.74
C GLN A 182 -12.86 -16.33 -8.00
N THR A 183 -12.34 -16.83 -9.13
CA THR A 183 -10.92 -16.73 -9.48
C THR A 183 -10.50 -15.27 -9.62
N VAL A 184 -11.33 -14.46 -10.29
CA VAL A 184 -11.08 -13.03 -10.49
C VAL A 184 -11.03 -12.29 -9.16
N VAL A 185 -12.02 -12.52 -8.29
CA VAL A 185 -12.08 -11.88 -6.97
C VAL A 185 -10.89 -12.28 -6.09
N TYR A 186 -10.51 -13.56 -6.04
CA TYR A 186 -9.32 -14.01 -5.30
C TYR A 186 -8.03 -13.38 -5.82
N MET A 187 -7.86 -13.29 -7.14
CA MET A 187 -6.68 -12.64 -7.73
C MET A 187 -6.65 -11.15 -7.42
N GLY A 188 -7.77 -10.45 -7.56
CA GLY A 188 -7.86 -9.03 -7.24
C GLY A 188 -7.65 -8.73 -5.75
N LEU A 189 -8.19 -9.56 -4.85
CA LEU A 189 -7.95 -9.46 -3.40
C LEU A 189 -6.48 -9.76 -3.04
N GLY A 190 -5.84 -10.69 -3.76
CA GLY A 190 -4.41 -10.95 -3.66
C GLY A 190 -3.58 -9.73 -4.09
N LEU A 191 -3.94 -9.15 -5.23
CA LEU A 191 -3.31 -7.96 -5.80
C LEU A 191 -3.47 -6.73 -4.88
N PHE A 192 -4.66 -6.55 -4.32
CA PHE A 192 -4.98 -5.57 -3.29
C PHE A 192 -4.05 -5.70 -2.07
N SER A 193 -3.91 -6.91 -1.53
CA SER A 193 -3.04 -7.19 -0.39
C SER A 193 -1.58 -6.88 -0.69
N TRP A 194 -1.13 -7.24 -1.90
CA TRP A 194 0.22 -7.01 -2.38
C TRP A 194 0.54 -5.52 -2.52
N ALA A 195 -0.33 -4.75 -3.18
CA ALA A 195 -0.15 -3.32 -3.37
C ALA A 195 -0.17 -2.53 -2.06
N LEU A 196 -1.01 -2.93 -1.09
CA LEU A 196 -1.06 -2.25 0.21
C LEU A 196 0.24 -2.36 1.01
N MET A 197 1.13 -3.31 0.69
CA MET A 197 2.45 -3.40 1.32
C MET A 197 3.35 -2.20 1.01
N GLN A 198 3.02 -1.38 0.01
CA GLN A 198 3.71 -0.12 -0.25
C GLN A 198 3.51 0.93 0.86
N PHE A 199 2.36 0.93 1.55
CA PHE A 199 2.09 1.93 2.60
C PHE A 199 2.97 1.74 3.85
N PRO A 200 3.25 0.51 4.34
CA PRO A 200 4.27 0.28 5.36
C PRO A 200 5.70 0.56 4.90
N LEU A 201 6.02 0.37 3.62
CA LEU A 201 7.39 0.51 3.10
C LEU A 201 7.69 1.97 2.76
N VAL A 202 8.47 2.64 3.64
CA VAL A 202 8.89 4.05 3.46
C VAL A 202 10.14 4.16 2.56
N LEU A 203 10.55 3.06 1.91
CA LEU A 203 11.78 2.96 1.11
C LEU A 203 11.75 3.81 -0.17
N THR A 204 10.58 4.10 -0.73
CA THR A 204 10.47 4.69 -2.07
C THR A 204 10.81 6.17 -2.15
N GLN A 205 10.97 6.88 -1.02
CA GLN A 205 11.02 8.36 -1.05
C GLN A 205 12.14 9.05 -0.27
N THR A 206 12.96 8.33 0.51
CA THR A 206 14.12 8.97 1.16
C THR A 206 15.17 9.50 0.17
N GLN A 207 15.08 9.20 -1.13
CA GLN A 207 16.16 9.46 -2.09
C GLN A 207 15.89 10.52 -3.16
N GLN A 208 14.65 10.97 -3.37
CA GLN A 208 14.38 12.03 -4.37
C GLN A 208 14.88 13.43 -3.94
N GLY A 209 15.49 13.56 -2.75
CA GLY A 209 15.94 14.83 -2.18
C GLY A 209 17.44 14.96 -1.94
N GLU A 210 18.27 13.97 -2.25
CA GLU A 210 19.73 14.17 -2.27
C GLU A 210 20.15 14.61 -3.68
N PRO A 211 20.52 15.89 -3.88
CA PRO A 211 21.17 16.26 -5.14
C PRO A 211 22.47 15.44 -5.28
N PRO A 212 22.91 15.10 -6.51
CA PRO A 212 24.25 14.58 -6.69
C PRO A 212 25.21 15.58 -6.06
N GLN A 213 25.99 15.15 -5.06
CA GLN A 213 27.05 15.96 -4.49
C GLN A 213 28.12 16.21 -5.56
N GLY A 214 27.88 17.21 -6.41
CA GLY A 214 28.92 17.98 -7.05
C GLY A 214 29.59 18.83 -5.98
N GLY A 215 30.72 18.36 -5.48
CA GLY A 215 31.53 19.06 -4.51
C GLY A 215 32.94 18.49 -4.49
N GLU A 216 33.82 19.07 -5.31
CA GLU A 216 35.26 19.01 -5.11
C GLU A 216 35.57 19.32 -3.64
N ASN A 217 36.22 18.39 -2.94
CA ASN A 217 37.31 18.68 -2.01
C ASN A 217 38.02 17.39 -1.56
N CYS A 218 39.32 17.34 -1.85
CA CYS A 218 40.25 16.27 -1.58
C CYS A 218 40.43 15.98 -0.07
N VAL A 219 40.37 14.70 0.33
CA VAL A 219 41.17 14.18 1.45
C VAL A 219 41.62 12.75 1.11
N ALA A 220 42.94 12.58 0.96
CA ALA A 220 43.59 11.31 0.67
C ALA A 220 43.30 10.23 1.74
N ARG A 221 42.91 9.01 1.31
CA ARG A 221 43.02 7.78 2.12
C ARG A 221 43.49 6.61 1.25
N LEU A 222 44.37 5.81 1.85
CA LEU A 222 45.10 4.65 1.31
C LEU A 222 44.17 3.53 0.77
N PRO A 223 44.69 2.64 -0.10
CA PRO A 223 43.89 1.58 -0.71
C PRO A 223 43.71 0.39 0.25
N ALA A 224 42.47 -0.06 0.42
CA ALA A 224 42.10 -1.31 1.07
C ALA A 224 41.55 -2.32 0.01
N PRO A 225 41.64 -3.63 0.23
CA PRO A 225 41.58 -4.67 -0.82
C PRO A 225 40.13 -4.96 -1.30
N PRO A 226 39.96 -5.70 -2.43
CA PRO A 226 38.69 -5.77 -3.12
C PRO A 226 37.73 -6.73 -2.42
N VAL A 227 36.56 -6.22 -2.02
CA VAL A 227 35.46 -7.05 -1.54
C VAL A 227 34.53 -7.35 -2.72
N THR A 228 34.63 -8.58 -3.22
CA THR A 228 33.66 -9.17 -4.14
C THR A 228 32.37 -9.47 -3.39
N SER A 229 31.25 -8.84 -3.78
CA SER A 229 29.96 -9.48 -4.08
C SER A 229 28.77 -8.49 -4.03
N ALA A 230 28.13 -8.32 -5.19
CA ALA A 230 26.71 -8.00 -5.39
C ALA A 230 26.11 -6.76 -4.69
N SER A 231 26.24 -5.60 -5.32
CA SER A 231 25.16 -4.59 -5.36
C SER A 231 25.33 -3.73 -6.61
N CYS A 232 25.00 -4.30 -7.77
CA CYS A 232 25.29 -3.70 -9.08
C CYS A 232 24.22 -2.70 -9.56
N CYS A 233 23.31 -2.27 -8.68
CA CYS A 233 22.23 -1.35 -9.03
C CYS A 233 22.19 -0.23 -8.00
N SER A 234 22.24 1.02 -8.46
CA SER A 234 21.97 2.19 -7.62
C SER A 234 20.65 2.02 -6.87
N ASN A 235 20.57 2.56 -5.66
CA ASN A 235 19.38 2.54 -4.84
C ASN A 235 18.14 3.13 -5.58
N GLU A 236 18.35 4.04 -6.54
CA GLU A 236 17.27 4.57 -7.38
C GLU A 236 16.62 3.47 -8.25
N VAL A 237 17.41 2.59 -8.88
CA VAL A 237 16.91 1.50 -9.72
C VAL A 237 16.11 0.51 -8.88
N TRP A 238 16.56 0.21 -7.66
CA TRP A 238 15.82 -0.63 -6.73
C TRP A 238 14.47 -0.01 -6.33
N SER A 239 14.41 1.30 -6.14
CA SER A 239 13.16 2.00 -5.82
C SER A 239 12.15 1.93 -6.98
N LEU A 240 12.62 2.13 -8.22
CA LEU A 240 11.80 2.04 -9.42
C LEU A 240 11.30 0.60 -9.63
N LEU A 241 12.17 -0.39 -9.46
CA LEU A 241 11.80 -1.80 -9.58
C LEU A 241 10.75 -2.20 -8.52
N LEU A 242 10.86 -1.65 -7.31
CA LEU A 242 9.90 -1.90 -6.24
C LEU A 242 8.53 -1.30 -6.57
N THR A 243 8.46 -0.10 -7.17
CA THR A 243 7.20 0.49 -7.65
C THR A 243 6.56 -0.35 -8.76
N VAL A 244 7.32 -0.66 -9.82
CA VAL A 244 6.87 -1.51 -10.94
C VAL A 244 6.38 -2.87 -10.42
N GLY A 245 7.11 -3.47 -9.48
CA GLY A 245 6.83 -4.81 -8.96
C GLY A 245 5.70 -4.87 -7.94
N LEU A 246 5.45 -3.81 -7.17
CA LEU A 246 4.40 -3.79 -6.14
C LEU A 246 3.05 -3.29 -6.65
N GLN A 247 3.00 -2.61 -7.80
CA GLN A 247 1.76 -2.00 -8.29
C GLN A 247 1.62 -2.07 -9.80
N ASP A 248 2.38 -1.28 -10.56
CA ASP A 248 2.04 -0.99 -11.95
C ASP A 248 2.09 -2.23 -12.85
N GLY A 249 3.11 -3.08 -12.68
CA GLY A 249 3.24 -4.35 -13.39
C GLY A 249 2.11 -5.34 -13.05
N PRO A 250 1.94 -5.72 -11.78
CA PRO A 250 0.85 -6.61 -11.36
C PRO A 250 -0.55 -6.13 -11.77
N PHE A 251 -0.83 -4.82 -11.70
CA PHE A 251 -2.13 -4.25 -12.08
C PHE A 251 -2.35 -4.34 -13.59
N LEU A 252 -1.30 -4.08 -14.38
CA LEU A 252 -1.37 -4.25 -15.82
C LEU A 252 -1.64 -5.72 -16.20
N ILE A 253 -0.93 -6.67 -15.59
CA ILE A 253 -1.13 -8.10 -15.84
C ILE A 253 -2.56 -8.52 -15.53
N TYR A 254 -3.09 -8.08 -14.38
CA TYR A 254 -4.47 -8.37 -13.98
C TYR A 254 -5.50 -7.78 -14.96
N ARG A 255 -5.34 -6.52 -15.38
CA ARG A 255 -6.23 -5.92 -16.38
C ARG A 255 -6.16 -6.60 -17.74
N LEU A 256 -4.97 -6.98 -18.20
CA LEU A 256 -4.81 -7.75 -19.43
C LEU A 256 -5.50 -9.11 -19.32
N TYR A 257 -5.40 -9.78 -18.17
CA TYR A 257 -6.12 -11.02 -17.92
C TYR A 257 -7.64 -10.83 -18.05
N LEU A 258 -8.21 -9.79 -17.43
CA LEU A 258 -9.63 -9.49 -17.50
C LEU A 258 -10.12 -9.20 -18.93
N MET A 259 -9.36 -8.43 -19.70
CA MET A 259 -9.74 -8.12 -21.08
C MET A 259 -9.61 -9.33 -22.03
N LEU A 260 -8.57 -10.15 -21.84
CA LEU A 260 -8.28 -11.26 -22.76
C LEU A 260 -9.10 -12.52 -22.44
N GLN A 261 -9.22 -12.88 -21.16
CA GLN A 261 -9.88 -14.12 -20.74
C GLN A 261 -11.35 -13.89 -20.39
N GLU A 262 -11.63 -12.90 -19.56
CA GLU A 262 -12.99 -12.64 -19.05
C GLU A 262 -13.81 -11.72 -19.98
N GLN A 263 -13.21 -11.23 -21.07
CA GLN A 263 -13.83 -10.40 -22.10
C GLN A 263 -14.50 -9.12 -21.56
N VAL A 264 -13.99 -8.57 -20.45
CA VAL A 264 -14.48 -7.31 -19.86
C VAL A 264 -13.95 -6.13 -20.67
N LEU A 265 -14.68 -5.74 -21.72
CA LEU A 265 -14.28 -4.71 -22.68
C LEU A 265 -15.13 -3.44 -22.56
N ASN A 266 -15.05 -2.80 -21.39
CA ASN A 266 -15.66 -1.48 -21.17
C ASN A 266 -14.71 -0.35 -21.56
N GLN A 267 -15.25 0.81 -21.97
CA GLN A 267 -14.45 1.98 -22.35
C GLN A 267 -13.44 2.37 -21.25
N LEU A 268 -13.87 2.30 -19.98
CA LEU A 268 -13.02 2.57 -18.82
C LEU A 268 -11.88 1.55 -18.69
N MET A 269 -12.17 0.26 -18.80
CA MET A 269 -11.15 -0.81 -18.74
C MET A 269 -10.08 -0.66 -19.82
N ILE A 270 -10.50 -0.37 -21.06
CA ILE A 270 -9.57 -0.17 -22.18
C ILE A 270 -8.70 1.05 -21.92
N PHE A 271 -9.31 2.19 -21.55
CA PHE A 271 -8.58 3.42 -21.28
C PHE A 271 -7.57 3.24 -20.13
N PHE A 272 -7.99 2.67 -19.01
CA PHE A 272 -7.13 2.45 -17.86
C PHE A 272 -6.02 1.44 -18.13
N THR A 273 -6.28 0.43 -18.97
CA THR A 273 -5.22 -0.48 -19.39
C THR A 273 -4.20 0.22 -20.27
N CYS A 274 -4.62 1.02 -21.26
CA CYS A 274 -3.70 1.82 -22.07
C CYS A 274 -2.88 2.80 -21.21
N LYS A 275 -3.52 3.46 -20.24
CA LYS A 275 -2.85 4.30 -19.23
C LYS A 275 -1.74 3.52 -18.52
N ASN A 276 -2.05 2.34 -17.99
CA ASN A 276 -1.08 1.52 -17.26
C ASN A 276 0.04 0.99 -18.15
N ILE A 277 -0.25 0.60 -19.40
CA ILE A 277 0.80 0.23 -20.38
C ILE A 277 1.76 1.40 -20.57
N LEU A 278 1.25 2.61 -20.77
CA LEU A 278 2.09 3.79 -20.96
C LEU A 278 2.95 4.08 -19.73
N ILE A 279 2.38 3.99 -18.53
CA ILE A 279 3.12 4.17 -17.27
C ILE A 279 4.25 3.15 -17.16
N VAL A 280 3.96 1.86 -17.32
CA VAL A 280 4.98 0.79 -17.24
C VAL A 280 6.08 1.00 -18.30
N LEU A 281 5.73 1.39 -19.53
CA LEU A 281 6.74 1.69 -20.56
C LEU A 281 7.64 2.87 -20.17
N LEU A 282 7.07 3.92 -19.59
CA LEU A 282 7.83 5.09 -19.11
C LEU A 282 8.74 4.75 -17.93
N GLU A 283 8.27 3.91 -17.00
CA GLU A 283 9.09 3.44 -15.88
C GLU A 283 10.24 2.54 -16.34
N LEU A 284 9.98 1.61 -17.27
CA LEU A 284 11.03 0.79 -17.90
C LEU A 284 12.04 1.63 -18.67
N TYR A 285 11.57 2.65 -19.40
CA TYR A 285 12.45 3.61 -20.06
C TYR A 285 13.33 4.36 -19.05
N ARG A 286 12.77 4.82 -17.93
CA ARG A 286 13.53 5.48 -16.87
C ARG A 286 14.58 4.56 -16.26
N ILE A 287 14.22 3.31 -15.96
CA ILE A 287 15.17 2.30 -15.47
C ILE A 287 16.32 2.12 -16.46
N PHE A 288 16.01 2.01 -17.76
CA PHE A 288 17.01 1.87 -18.81
C PHE A 288 17.95 3.08 -18.89
N VAL A 289 17.42 4.31 -18.87
CA VAL A 289 18.23 5.54 -18.93
C VAL A 289 19.17 5.63 -17.73
N VAL A 290 18.66 5.41 -16.51
CA VAL A 290 19.47 5.47 -15.28
C VAL A 290 20.58 4.41 -15.29
N GLN A 291 20.30 3.20 -15.77
CA GLN A 291 21.31 2.15 -15.93
C GLN A 291 22.37 2.50 -16.98
N CYS A 292 21.97 3.13 -18.08
CA CYS A 292 22.88 3.57 -19.14
C CYS A 292 23.82 4.69 -18.66
N GLU A 293 23.29 5.69 -17.95
CA GLU A 293 24.10 6.78 -17.37
C GLU A 293 25.14 6.25 -16.38
N GLN A 294 24.76 5.31 -15.51
CA GLN A 294 25.68 4.67 -14.56
C GLN A 294 26.79 3.91 -15.26
N ARG A 295 26.45 3.10 -16.27
CA ARG A 295 27.44 2.35 -17.04
C ARG A 295 28.44 3.27 -17.75
N PHE A 296 27.98 4.43 -18.23
CA PHE A 296 28.86 5.41 -18.86
C PHE A 296 29.81 6.06 -17.84
N GLY A 297 29.30 6.45 -16.66
CA GLY A 297 30.11 7.01 -15.58
C GLY A 297 31.19 6.05 -15.07
N ASP A 298 30.85 4.77 -14.85
CA ASP A 298 31.81 3.74 -14.43
C ASP A 298 32.91 3.50 -15.47
N SER A 299 32.55 3.56 -16.76
CA SER A 299 33.51 3.38 -17.86
C SER A 299 34.50 4.55 -17.99
N GLU A 300 34.08 5.79 -17.71
CA GLU A 300 34.99 6.95 -17.69
C GLU A 300 35.93 6.92 -16.47
N LEU A 301 35.42 6.55 -15.30
CA LEU A 301 36.22 6.42 -14.08
C LEU A 301 37.29 5.33 -14.22
N GLY A 302 36.94 4.19 -14.82
CA GLY A 302 37.88 3.10 -15.11
C GLY A 302 39.01 3.52 -16.05
N ARG A 303 38.69 4.29 -17.11
CA ARG A 303 39.69 4.84 -18.03
C ARG A 303 40.61 5.87 -17.36
N ALA A 304 40.08 6.72 -16.48
CA ALA A 304 40.88 7.70 -15.75
C ALA A 304 41.85 7.02 -14.76
N ALA A 305 41.42 5.95 -14.08
CA ALA A 305 42.26 5.17 -13.17
C ALA A 305 43.42 4.45 -13.91
N GLU A 306 43.15 3.87 -15.09
CA GLU A 306 44.20 3.26 -15.92
C GLU A 306 45.25 4.26 -16.40
N LEU A 307 44.84 5.50 -16.72
CA LEU A 307 45.77 6.55 -17.12
C LEU A 307 46.63 7.05 -15.95
N SER A 308 46.08 7.09 -14.73
CA SER A 308 46.84 7.49 -13.54
C SER A 308 47.87 6.45 -13.08
N TYR A 309 47.72 5.18 -13.45
CA TYR A 309 48.66 4.10 -13.07
C TYR A 309 49.83 3.94 -14.04
N ARG A 310 49.80 4.63 -15.19
CA ARG A 310 50.88 4.63 -16.21
C ARG A 310 51.94 5.72 -16.00
N HIS A 311 51.82 6.55 -14.97
CA HIS A 311 52.80 7.55 -14.56
C HIS A 311 53.42 7.16 -13.21
#